data_AF-A0A239AC15-F1
#
_entry.id   AF-A0A239AC15-F1
#
_cell.length_a   1.000
_cell.length_b   1.000
_cell.length_c   1.000
_cell.angle_alpha   90.00
_cell.angle_beta   90.00
_cell.angle_gamma   90.00
#
_symmetry.space_group_name_H-M   'P 1'
#
loop_
_entity.id
_entity.type
_entity.pdbx_description
1 polymer ?
#
loop_
_entity_poly.entity_id
_entity_poly.type
_entity_poly.pdbx_seq_one_letter_code
_entity_poly.pdbx_strand_id
1 'polypeptide(L)'
;MNQERIPFIIETMYELYGDPIKAVRAETGSARSTISKFFNKNKTLRSITKASIYETCVSLIEKKLKEREALDQRLDQLFERLKGRK
;
A
#
# COMPACT_ATOMS: atom_id res chain seq x y z
N MET A 1 11.61 14.69 -4.33
CA MET A 1 11.23 13.26 -4.30
C MET A 1 12.41 12.46 -3.78
N ASN A 2 12.34 11.95 -2.55
CA ASN A 2 13.46 11.22 -1.91
C ASN A 2 13.57 9.83 -2.54
N GLN A 3 14.42 9.71 -3.57
CA GLN A 3 14.57 8.47 -4.33
C GLN A 3 14.98 7.27 -3.46
N GLU A 4 15.65 7.53 -2.33
CA GLU A 4 16.07 6.54 -1.34
C GLU A 4 14.89 5.81 -0.65
N ARG A 5 13.70 6.42 -0.61
CA ARG A 5 12.52 5.84 0.04
C ARG A 5 11.72 4.91 -0.88
N ILE A 6 11.98 4.93 -2.19
CA ILE A 6 11.24 4.12 -3.16
C ILE A 6 11.42 2.62 -2.93
N PRO A 7 12.64 2.10 -2.66
CA PRO A 7 12.82 0.71 -2.25
C PRO A 7 11.94 0.30 -1.08
N PHE A 8 11.93 1.11 -0.02
CA PHE A 8 11.13 0.87 1.18
C PHE A 8 9.64 0.83 0.85
N ILE A 9 9.13 1.83 0.12
CA ILE A 9 7.72 1.86 -0.28
C ILE A 9 7.33 0.62 -1.12
N ILE A 10 8.20 0.19 -2.03
CA ILE A 10 7.96 -1.01 -2.84
C ILE A 10 7.86 -2.25 -1.95
N GLU A 11 8.78 -2.41 -1.00
CA GLU A 11 8.80 -3.53 -0.05
C GLU A 11 7.54 -3.54 0.82
N THR A 12 7.22 -2.42 1.47
CA THR A 12 6.01 -2.27 2.30
C THR A 12 4.74 -2.58 1.50
N MET A 13 4.67 -2.19 0.23
CA MET A 13 3.53 -2.51 -0.63
C MET A 13 3.39 -4.02 -0.87
N TYR A 14 4.48 -4.77 -1.05
CA TYR A 14 4.43 -6.23 -1.18
C TYR A 14 4.08 -6.94 0.14
N GLU A 15 4.46 -6.37 1.29
CA GLU A 15 4.08 -6.91 2.60
C GLU A 15 2.60 -6.71 2.92
N LEU A 16 2.04 -5.55 2.54
CA LEU A 16 0.65 -5.19 2.83
C LEU A 16 -0.34 -5.72 1.81
N TYR A 17 0.09 -5.93 0.57
CA TYR A 17 -0.75 -6.35 -0.55
C TYR A 17 -0.14 -7.55 -1.26
N GLY A 18 -0.90 -8.63 -1.41
CA GLY A 18 -0.46 -9.81 -2.18
C GLY A 18 -0.19 -9.53 -3.66
N ASP A 19 -0.84 -8.51 -4.24
CA ASP A 19 -0.51 -7.97 -5.57
C ASP A 19 -0.55 -6.43 -5.54
N PRO A 20 0.58 -5.78 -5.24
CA PRO A 20 0.63 -4.32 -5.14
C PRO A 20 0.44 -3.62 -6.48
N ILE A 21 0.79 -4.28 -7.60
CA ILE A 21 0.60 -3.73 -8.95
C ILE A 21 -0.90 -3.62 -9.24
N LYS A 22 -1.68 -4.64 -8.86
CA LYS A 22 -3.14 -4.61 -8.99
C LYS A 22 -3.78 -3.54 -8.09
N ALA A 23 -3.29 -3.39 -6.85
CA ALA A 23 -3.79 -2.38 -5.92
C ALA A 23 -3.57 -0.95 -6.45
N VAL A 24 -2.35 -0.64 -6.89
CA VAL A 24 -2.01 0.68 -7.48
C VAL A 24 -2.78 0.92 -8.77
N ARG A 25 -3.00 -0.11 -9.58
CA ARG A 25 -3.78 0.01 -10.83
C ARG A 25 -5.23 0.39 -10.56
N ALA A 26 -5.82 -0.17 -9.52
CA ALA A 26 -7.21 0.12 -9.15
C ALA A 26 -7.40 1.60 -8.79
N GLU A 27 -6.42 2.21 -8.12
CA GLU A 27 -6.48 3.62 -7.72
C GLU A 27 -6.05 4.59 -8.85
N THR A 28 -4.98 4.28 -9.58
CA THR A 28 -4.41 5.21 -10.57
C THR A 28 -5.03 5.14 -11.95
N GLY A 29 -5.74 4.04 -12.29
CA GLY A 29 -6.15 3.74 -13.66
C GLY A 29 -5.00 3.54 -14.65
N SER A 30 -3.75 3.58 -14.18
CA SER A 30 -2.56 3.50 -15.04
C SER A 30 -2.38 2.10 -15.63
N ALA A 31 -1.71 2.03 -16.78
CA ALA A 31 -1.39 0.77 -17.42
C ALA A 31 -0.54 -0.13 -16.49
N ARG A 32 -0.86 -1.43 -16.46
CA ARG A 32 -0.12 -2.42 -15.66
C ARG A 32 1.38 -2.40 -15.97
N SER A 33 1.75 -2.18 -17.23
CA SER A 33 3.14 -2.09 -17.67
C SER A 33 3.87 -0.90 -17.04
N THR A 34 3.21 0.26 -16.89
CA THR A 34 3.77 1.46 -16.27
C THR A 34 4.00 1.25 -14.77
N ILE A 35 3.03 0.64 -14.09
CA ILE A 35 3.15 0.33 -12.67
C ILE A 35 4.23 -0.73 -12.45
N SER A 36 4.24 -1.79 -13.25
CA SER A 36 5.28 -2.83 -13.20
C SER A 36 6.69 -2.25 -13.39
N LYS A 37 6.86 -1.25 -14.26
CA LYS A 37 8.16 -0.53 -14.41
C LYS A 37 8.60 0.15 -13.10
N PHE A 38 7.67 0.68 -12.32
CA PHE A 38 7.96 1.34 -11.04
C PHE A 38 8.45 0.32 -10.02
N PHE A 39 7.73 -0.80 -9.89
CA PHE A 39 8.06 -1.86 -8.93
C PHE A 39 9.33 -2.64 -9.31
N ASN A 40 9.62 -2.81 -10.60
CA ASN A 40 10.74 -3.63 -11.06
C ASN A 40 12.09 -2.87 -11.17
N LYS A 41 12.19 -1.62 -10.68
CA LYS A 41 13.40 -0.75 -10.59
C LYS A 41 14.28 -0.57 -11.85
N ASN A 42 14.07 -1.34 -12.91
CA ASN A 42 14.98 -1.50 -14.05
C ASN A 42 14.52 -0.78 -15.33
N LYS A 43 13.51 0.11 -15.24
CA LYS A 43 12.96 0.79 -16.41
C LYS A 43 12.74 2.27 -16.15
N THR A 44 13.19 3.11 -17.08
CA THR A 44 12.98 4.55 -17.07
C THR A 44 11.49 4.87 -17.09
N LEU A 45 11.08 5.67 -16.11
CA LEU A 45 9.75 6.24 -15.99
C LEU A 45 9.87 7.76 -16.01
N ARG A 46 8.91 8.43 -16.63
CA ARG A 46 8.83 9.89 -16.58
C ARG A 46 8.68 10.32 -15.12
N SER A 47 9.42 11.35 -14.70
CA SER A 47 9.46 11.79 -13.30
C SER A 47 8.08 12.08 -12.70
N ILE A 48 7.18 12.67 -13.50
CA ILE A 48 5.79 12.95 -13.12
C ILE A 48 5.02 11.66 -12.83
N THR A 49 5.09 10.68 -13.73
CA THR A 49 4.44 9.37 -13.56
C THR A 49 5.00 8.62 -12.36
N LYS A 50 6.31 8.72 -12.13
CA LYS A 50 6.98 8.11 -10.98
C LYS A 50 6.51 8.74 -9.65
N ALA A 51 6.35 10.06 -9.60
CA ALA A 51 5.84 10.77 -8.43
C ALA A 51 4.37 10.38 -8.13
N SER A 52 3.51 10.37 -9.15
CA SER A 52 2.11 9.98 -8.99
C SER A 52 1.93 8.53 -8.48
N ILE A 53 2.70 7.59 -9.02
CA ILE A 53 2.68 6.20 -8.54
C ILE A 53 3.19 6.13 -7.10
N TYR A 54 4.26 6.86 -6.76
CA TYR A 54 4.79 6.92 -5.41
C TYR A 54 3.76 7.44 -4.40
N GLU A 55 3.11 8.57 -4.71
CA GLU A 55 2.07 9.16 -3.85
C GLU A 55 0.92 8.20 -3.65
N THR A 56 0.48 7.52 -4.71
CA THR A 56 -0.56 6.49 -4.61
C THR A 56 -0.14 5.35 -3.68
N CYS A 57 1.09 4.84 -3.81
CA CYS A 57 1.59 3.79 -2.93
C CYS A 57 1.56 4.23 -1.47
N VAL A 58 1.98 5.47 -1.17
CA VAL A 58 1.92 6.01 0.20
C VAL A 58 0.49 6.05 0.72
N SER A 59 -0.46 6.58 -0.06
CA SER A 59 -1.87 6.62 0.35
C SER A 59 -2.46 5.22 0.57
N LEU A 60 -2.08 4.24 -0.26
CA LEU A 60 -2.50 2.84 -0.10
C LEU A 60 -1.92 2.20 1.15
N ILE A 61 -0.67 2.49 1.51
CA ILE A 61 -0.05 2.03 2.75
C ILE A 61 -0.81 2.60 3.94
N GLU A 62 -1.01 3.92 3.99
CA GLU A 62 -1.72 4.59 5.08
C GLU A 62 -3.13 4.05 5.27
N LYS A 63 -3.87 3.87 4.16
CA LYS A 63 -5.22 3.28 4.18
C LYS A 63 -5.19 1.88 4.79
N LYS A 64 -4.23 1.05 4.40
CA LYS A 64 -4.15 -0.34 4.90
C LYS A 64 -3.78 -0.42 6.38
N LEU A 65 -2.90 0.46 6.84
CA LEU A 65 -2.54 0.53 8.25
C LEU A 65 -3.75 0.96 9.10
N LYS A 66 -4.51 1.97 8.66
CA LYS A 66 -5.76 2.39 9.31
C LYS A 66 -6.81 1.26 9.34
N GLU A 67 -6.95 0.51 8.24
CA GLU A 67 -7.84 -0.66 8.19
C GLU A 67 -7.43 -1.73 9.23
N ARG A 68 -6.13 -2.00 9.38
CA ARG A 68 -5.63 -2.95 10.38
C ARG A 68 -5.87 -2.46 11.81
N GLU A 69 -5.56 -1.20 12.09
CA GLU A 69 -5.80 -0.60 13.41
C GLU A 69 -7.29 -0.67 13.81
N ALA A 70 -8.19 -0.38 12.87
CA ALA A 70 -9.63 -0.50 13.11
C ALA A 70 -10.09 -1.95 13.34
N LEU A 71 -9.46 -2.92 12.66
CA LEU A 71 -9.73 -4.35 12.89
C LEU A 71 -9.27 -4.79 14.28
N ASP A 72 -8.09 -4.37 14.71
CA ASP A 72 -7.53 -4.69 16.03
C ASP A 72 -8.41 -4.11 17.14
N GLN A 73 -8.80 -2.83 17.02
CA GLN A 73 -9.74 -2.20 17.97
C GLN A 73 -11.08 -2.94 18.06
N ARG A 74 -11.60 -3.41 16.92
CA ARG A 74 -12.85 -4.19 16.88
C ARG A 74 -12.67 -5.56 17.53
N LEU A 75 -11.52 -6.19 17.35
CA LEU A 75 -11.18 -7.46 17.95
C LEU A 75 -11.09 -7.33 19.49
N ASP A 76 -10.41 -6.30 19.99
CA ASP A 76 -10.31 -6.01 21.42
C ASP A 76 -11.69 -5.80 22.06
N GLN A 77 -12.57 -5.03 21.41
CA GLN A 77 -13.95 -4.85 21.87
C GLN A 77 -14.74 -6.16 21.91
N LEU A 78 -14.52 -7.06 20.94
CA LEU A 78 -15.14 -8.37 20.92
C LEU A 78 -14.61 -9.26 22.05
N PHE A 79 -13.30 -9.24 22.30
CA PHE A 79 -12.68 -9.99 23.39
C PHE A 79 -13.24 -9.56 24.76
N GLU A 80 -13.32 -8.25 25.03
CA GLU A 80 -13.87 -7.74 26.29
C GLU A 80 -15.35 -8.14 26.48
N ARG A 81 -16.15 -8.07 25.41
CA ARG A 81 -17.56 -8.52 25.45
C ARG A 81 -17.71 -10.02 25.73
N LEU A 82 -16.80 -10.84 25.21
CA LEU A 82 -16.83 -12.29 25.44
C LEU A 82 -16.33 -12.66 26.84
N LYS A 83 -15.33 -11.94 27.35
CA LYS A 83 -14.78 -12.14 28.69
C LYS A 83 -15.76 -11.74 29.79
N GLY A 84 -16.53 -10.66 29.60
CA GLY A 84 -17.57 -10.21 30.53
C GLY A 84 -18.87 -11.03 30.53
N ARG A 85 -18.95 -12.11 29.73
CA ARG A 85 -20.08 -13.06 29.72
C ARG A 85 -19.86 -14.30 30.61
N LYS A 86 -18.71 -14.42 31.27
CA LYS A 86 -18.44 -15.40 32.33
C LYS A 86 -18.62 -14.74 33.70
#